data_AF-A0A1I1XV99-F1
#
_entry.id   AF-A0A1I1XV99-F1
#
_cell.length_a   1.000
_cell.length_b   1.000
_cell.length_c   1.000
_cell.angle_alpha   90.00
_cell.angle_beta   90.00
_cell.angle_gamma   90.00
#
_symmetry.space_group_name_H-M   'P 1'
#
loop_
_entity.id
_entity.type
_entity.pdbx_description
1 polymer ?
#
loop_
_entity_poly.entity_id
_entity_poly.type
_entity_poly.pdbx_seq_one_letter_code
_entity_poly.pdbx_strand_id
1 'polypeptide(L)'
;MNQNPTSRYVEKYHAKPMPVPPAPQPVPHVQALHSYRVHLVPGSVHPDDVEDLADEGLLPTIRVKAANAEQAQHRAHLVSGKAVLRADRVEA
;
A
#
# COMPACT_ATOMS: atom_id res chain seq x y z
N MET A 1 11.80 -20.09 -76.11
CA MET A 1 11.87 -19.01 -75.11
C MET A 1 10.66 -19.14 -74.20
N ASN A 2 10.76 -19.87 -73.08
CA ASN A 2 9.68 -20.02 -72.12
C ASN A 2 10.20 -19.56 -70.76
N GLN A 3 9.91 -18.31 -70.40
CA GLN A 3 10.21 -17.78 -69.08
C GLN A 3 9.16 -18.31 -68.10
N ASN A 4 9.64 -19.05 -67.10
CA ASN A 4 8.89 -19.60 -66.00
C ASN A 4 8.38 -18.46 -65.08
N PRO A 5 7.07 -18.25 -64.91
CA PRO A 5 6.54 -17.16 -64.08
C PRO A 5 6.47 -17.56 -62.59
N THR A 6 7.59 -17.98 -62.00
CA THR A 6 7.72 -18.21 -60.54
C THR A 6 8.44 -17.07 -59.85
N SER A 7 8.04 -15.83 -60.15
CA SER A 7 8.59 -14.63 -59.50
C SER A 7 7.48 -13.77 -58.92
N ARG A 8 6.70 -14.33 -57.99
CA ARG A 8 5.69 -13.55 -57.26
C ARG A 8 5.32 -14.09 -55.88
N TYR A 9 6.25 -14.74 -55.17
CA TYR A 9 5.94 -15.28 -53.84
C TYR A 9 7.09 -15.22 -52.82
N VAL A 10 8.04 -14.29 -52.95
CA VAL A 10 9.11 -14.13 -51.95
C VAL A 10 9.16 -12.77 -51.24
N GLU A 11 8.26 -11.84 -51.57
CA GLU A 11 8.37 -10.45 -51.06
C GLU A 11 7.33 -10.08 -50.00
N LYS A 12 6.88 -11.04 -49.18
CA LYS A 12 5.92 -10.73 -48.11
C LYS A 12 6.24 -11.30 -46.73
N TYR A 13 7.34 -12.04 -46.57
CA TYR A 13 7.77 -12.53 -45.26
C TYR A 13 8.88 -11.65 -44.68
N HIS A 14 8.65 -10.33 -44.63
CA HIS A 14 9.30 -9.51 -43.62
C HIS A 14 8.72 -9.98 -42.28
N ALA A 15 9.46 -10.86 -41.60
CA ALA A 15 9.08 -11.41 -40.31
C ALA A 15 8.84 -10.25 -39.33
N LYS A 16 7.57 -10.01 -39.00
CA LYS A 16 7.24 -9.20 -37.82
C LYS A 16 7.83 -9.94 -36.62
N PRO A 17 8.60 -9.28 -35.74
CA PRO A 17 9.02 -9.93 -34.50
C PRO A 17 7.76 -10.41 -33.79
N MET A 18 7.71 -11.70 -33.45
CA MET A 18 6.60 -12.24 -32.67
C MET A 18 6.49 -11.42 -31.38
N PRO A 19 5.28 -11.10 -30.89
CA PRO A 19 5.15 -10.48 -29.59
C PRO A 19 5.78 -11.42 -28.57
N VAL A 20 6.81 -10.94 -27.87
CA VAL A 20 7.33 -11.61 -26.67
C VAL A 20 6.12 -11.86 -25.74
N PRO A 21 5.99 -13.06 -25.14
CA PRO A 21 4.96 -13.24 -24.12
C PRO A 21 5.19 -12.15 -23.05
N PRO A 22 4.13 -11.45 -22.61
CA PRO A 22 4.30 -10.43 -21.58
C PRO A 22 4.98 -11.10 -20.38
N ALA A 23 6.05 -10.48 -19.88
CA ALA A 23 6.70 -10.92 -18.66
C ALA A 23 5.64 -11.16 -17.57
N PRO A 24 5.84 -12.12 -16.65
CA PRO A 24 4.89 -12.36 -15.56
C PRO A 24 4.59 -11.02 -14.88
N GLN A 25 3.34 -10.59 -15.01
CA GLN A 25 2.88 -9.33 -14.43
C GLN A 25 3.03 -9.47 -12.91
N PRO A 26 3.61 -8.49 -12.20
CA PRO A 26 3.68 -8.57 -10.74
C PRO A 26 2.26 -8.70 -10.19
N VAL A 27 1.97 -9.82 -9.52
CA VAL A 27 0.70 -10.01 -8.83
C VAL A 27 0.56 -8.90 -7.78
N PRO A 28 -0.54 -8.13 -7.76
CA PRO A 28 -0.72 -7.11 -6.75
C PRO A 28 -0.74 -7.77 -5.38
N HIS A 29 0.23 -7.41 -4.54
CA HIS A 29 0.32 -7.91 -3.18
C HIS A 29 -0.73 -7.19 -2.33
N VAL A 30 -1.93 -7.76 -2.25
CA VAL A 30 -3.00 -7.21 -1.42
C VAL A 30 -2.64 -7.46 0.05
N GLN A 31 -2.16 -6.41 0.73
CA GLN A 31 -1.90 -6.48 2.16
C GLN A 31 -3.23 -6.47 2.92
N ALA A 32 -3.43 -7.46 3.79
CA ALA A 32 -4.58 -7.48 4.69
C ALA A 32 -4.55 -6.25 5.59
N LEU A 33 -5.68 -5.55 5.71
CA LEU A 33 -5.81 -4.41 6.61
C LEU A 33 -6.36 -4.87 7.96
N HIS A 34 -5.65 -4.50 9.02
CA HIS A 34 -6.05 -4.74 10.40
C HIS A 34 -6.67 -3.49 11.01
N SER A 35 -7.48 -3.69 12.05
CA SER A 35 -7.95 -2.59 12.87
C SER A 35 -6.90 -2.23 13.90
N TYR A 36 -6.59 -0.95 14.02
CA TYR A 36 -5.73 -0.42 15.06
C TYR A 36 -6.48 0.62 15.87
N ARG A 37 -6.31 0.58 17.19
CA ARG A 37 -6.68 1.67 18.10
C ARG A 37 -5.42 2.48 18.38
N VAL A 38 -5.46 3.75 18.04
CA VAL A 38 -4.32 4.65 18.16
C VAL A 38 -4.59 5.65 19.28
N HIS A 39 -3.66 5.76 20.21
CA HIS A 39 -3.67 6.72 21.31
C HIS A 39 -2.99 8.02 20.86
N LEU A 40 -3.73 9.13 20.95
CA LEU A 40 -3.28 10.43 20.49
C LEU A 40 -2.79 11.27 21.68
N VAL A 41 -1.70 12.00 21.48
CA VAL A 41 -1.17 12.94 22.47
C VAL A 41 -1.95 14.26 22.37
N PRO A 42 -2.61 14.72 23.47
CA PRO A 42 -3.26 16.02 23.49
C PRO A 42 -2.19 17.12 23.57
N GLY A 43 -2.34 18.18 22.78
CA GLY A 43 -1.34 19.26 22.69
C GLY A 43 -1.13 20.07 23.98
N SER A 44 -1.93 19.85 25.02
CA SER A 44 -1.87 20.55 26.31
C SER A 44 -1.29 19.69 27.44
N VAL A 45 -0.86 18.46 27.17
CA VAL A 45 -0.39 17.50 28.18
C VAL A 45 1.14 17.52 28.24
N HIS A 46 1.68 17.50 29.46
CA HIS A 46 3.13 17.42 29.67
C HIS A 46 3.64 16.04 29.25
N PRO A 47 4.77 15.92 28.54
CA PRO A 47 5.26 14.63 28.03
C PRO A 47 5.42 13.56 29.11
N ASP A 48 5.79 13.94 30.34
CA ASP A 48 5.89 13.02 31.48
C ASP A 48 4.54 12.40 31.89
N ASP A 49 3.42 13.12 31.71
CA ASP A 49 2.09 12.65 32.11
C ASP A 49 1.41 11.80 31.00
N VAL A 50 1.97 11.81 29.78
CA VAL A 50 1.32 11.20 28.60
C VAL A 50 1.20 9.69 28.74
N GLU A 51 2.23 9.02 29.26
CA GLU A 51 2.23 7.56 29.44
C GLU A 51 1.23 7.15 30.54
N ASP A 52 1.22 7.85 31.67
CA ASP A 52 0.28 7.58 32.77
C ASP A 52 -1.18 7.74 32.32
N LEU A 53 -1.49 8.82 31.58
CA LEU A 53 -2.82 9.03 31.00
C LEU A 53 -3.20 7.98 29.96
N ALA A 54 -2.22 7.40 29.26
CA ALA A 54 -2.46 6.34 28.29
C ALA A 54 -2.88 5.04 28.99
N ASP A 55 -2.26 4.75 30.13
CA ASP A 55 -2.53 3.58 30.94
C ASP A 55 -3.82 3.72 31.75
N GLU A 56 -4.14 4.94 32.20
CA GLU A 56 -5.47 5.26 32.76
C GLU A 56 -6.59 5.27 31.71
N GLY A 57 -6.26 5.21 30.42
CA GLY A 57 -7.24 5.22 29.33
C GLY A 57 -7.92 6.57 29.12
N LEU A 58 -7.30 7.65 29.60
CA LEU A 58 -7.80 9.03 29.50
C LEU A 58 -7.37 9.72 28.20
N LEU A 59 -6.41 9.15 27.47
CA LEU A 59 -6.00 9.70 26.19
C LEU A 59 -7.09 9.52 25.10
N PRO A 60 -7.27 10.53 24.24
CA PRO A 60 -8.15 10.40 23.08
C PRO A 60 -7.65 9.27 22.17
N THR A 61 -8.55 8.38 21.79
CA THR A 61 -8.24 7.27 20.88
C THR A 61 -9.05 7.34 19.60
N ILE A 62 -8.44 6.90 18.49
CA ILE A 62 -9.13 6.75 17.20
C ILE A 62 -8.88 5.36 16.62
N ARG A 63 -9.82 4.87 15.83
CA ARG A 63 -9.69 3.59 15.12
C ARG A 63 -9.35 3.83 13.66
N VAL A 64 -8.30 3.18 13.19
CA VAL A 64 -7.87 3.24 11.78
C VAL A 64 -7.68 1.85 11.21
N LYS A 65 -7.89 1.71 9.90
CA LYS A 65 -7.55 0.50 9.15
C LYS A 65 -6.19 0.71 8.49
N ALA A 66 -5.24 -0.19 8.78
CA ALA A 66 -3.87 -0.13 8.27
C ALA A 66 -3.28 -1.53 8.15
N ALA A 67 -2.26 -1.69 7.30
CA ALA A 67 -1.56 -2.97 7.14
C ALA A 67 -0.62 -3.28 8.31
N ASN A 68 -0.10 -2.24 8.98
CA ASN A 68 0.82 -2.36 10.11
C ASN A 68 0.65 -1.17 11.08
N ALA A 69 1.33 -1.23 12.23
CA ALA A 69 1.24 -0.21 13.28
C ALA A 69 1.78 1.15 12.81
N GLU A 70 2.88 1.19 12.06
CA GLU A 70 3.47 2.45 11.55
C GLU A 70 2.51 3.18 10.61
N GLN A 71 1.90 2.47 9.66
CA GLN A 71 0.85 3.03 8.80
C GLN A 71 -0.37 3.48 9.62
N ALA A 72 -0.71 2.76 10.70
CA ALA A 72 -1.80 3.17 11.58
C ALA A 72 -1.48 4.50 12.25
N GLN A 73 -0.26 4.66 12.78
CA GLN A 73 0.19 5.90 13.40
C GLN A 73 0.19 7.06 12.39
N HIS A 74 0.75 6.85 11.20
CA HIS A 74 0.77 7.87 10.15
C HIS A 74 -0.65 8.30 9.75
N ARG A 75 -1.56 7.34 9.50
CA ARG A 75 -2.97 7.64 9.17
C ARG A 75 -3.68 8.36 10.31
N ALA A 76 -3.43 7.95 11.54
CA ALA A 76 -3.99 8.59 12.72
C ALA A 76 -3.52 10.04 12.86
N HIS A 77 -2.24 10.30 12.61
CA HIS A 77 -1.69 11.65 12.58
C HIS A 77 -2.34 12.50 11.48
N LEU A 78 -2.46 11.97 10.24
CA LEU A 78 -3.08 12.69 9.13
C LEU A 78 -4.55 13.05 9.39
N VAL A 79 -5.32 12.15 9.99
CA VAL A 79 -6.75 12.36 10.26
C VAL A 79 -6.96 13.31 11.43
N SER A 80 -6.14 13.21 12.48
CA SER A 80 -6.34 13.96 13.73
C SER A 80 -5.56 15.27 13.81
N GLY A 81 -4.47 15.41 13.05
CA GLY A 81 -3.49 16.49 13.19
C GLY A 81 -2.68 16.43 14.49
N LYS A 82 -2.82 15.37 15.29
CA LYS A 82 -2.17 15.22 16.61
C LYS A 82 -1.01 14.24 16.55
N ALA A 83 -0.05 14.41 17.46
CA ALA A 83 1.00 13.42 17.64
C ALA A 83 0.40 12.10 18.16
N VAL A 84 1.04 11.00 17.80
CA VAL A 84 0.60 9.64 18.14
C VAL A 84 1.55 9.06 19.18
N LEU A 85 0.99 8.50 20.24
CA LEU A 85 1.76 7.80 21.27
C LEU A 85 2.02 6.35 20.86
N ARG A 86 0.94 5.56 20.78
CA ARG A 86 0.98 4.12 20.47
C ARG A 86 -0.18 3.69 19.60
N ALA A 87 0.02 2.61 18.84
CA ALA A 87 -0.99 1.99 18.01
C ALA A 87 -1.12 0.50 18.36
N ASP A 88 -2.23 0.15 19.00
CA ASP A 88 -2.55 -1.22 19.40
C ASP A 88 -3.40 -1.90 18.33
N ARG A 89 -3.02 -3.12 17.93
CA ARG A 89 -3.83 -3.91 17.00
C ARG A 89 -5.06 -4.44 17.74
N VAL A 90 -6.23 -4.15 17.18
CA VAL A 90 -7.52 -4.62 17.69
C VAL A 90 -8.13 -5.51 16.62
N GLU A 91 -7.87 -6.81 16.73
CA GLU A 91 -8.64 -7.82 16.02
C GLU A 91 -9.98 -7.94 16.78
N ALA A 92 -11.07 -7.56 16.14
CA ALA A 92 -12.42 -7.81 16.65
C ALA A 92 -12.93 -9.12 16.06
#